data_AF-A0A2D6P216-F1
#
_entry.id   AF-A0A2D6P216-F1
#
_cell.length_a   1.000
_cell.length_b   1.000
_cell.length_c   1.000
_cell.angle_alpha   90.00
_cell.angle_beta   90.00
_cell.angle_gamma   90.00
#
_symmetry.space_group_name_H-M   'P 1'
#
loop_
_entity.id
_entity.type
_entity.pdbx_description
1 polymer ?
#
loop_
_entity_poly.entity_id
_entity_poly.type
_entity_poly.pdbx_seq_one_letter_code
_entity_poly.pdbx_strand_id
1 'polypeptide(L)'
;MKYLHSYIRNNKISLFEIVFNNFKKSRVFLKKSFVTFLRNRSMEKFGSIYKLAKNLDMKTNKSYYSPIQRYLTSYKYRTSVPIHLLLKIVKLLDIPKSEIYNNIEYFQSWTGKKIYVPRYLKLDEDFIYGIGLYLGEGKNSDKMKQRIGIANSKKEIVKFSIYWFTKYFNINEKDLRFCTISPNSCNNEDLKINLKRDLKIKSNNFSMGNREKTNVSTIQVYYDSVIIRNLIDWLKENTIPLCLKDKKLGIRFLQGIMDGEGSVNISNIKRSVRLVLEMKNQFVLNVIEYILYSHGIDTNRPKSNKNLIYTQTRDYFKLNEIKPFRYNLKNKRKFSKGEKIIKRLQTFKGGLFYELLDYMEEHQERSFMLGELYNLIGRKGSANINFKEAINKSLNLGLIELNGKGRRRDPYEITITKDGVNHIKRLKMEKINHYALLNNSIHKIIQSRWKDGS
;
A
#
# COMPACT_ATOMS: atom_id res chain seq x y z
N MET A 1 14.52 -9.52 -11.84
CA MET A 1 14.78 -9.64 -10.38
C MET A 1 16.25 -9.46 -9.95
N LYS A 2 17.25 -9.54 -10.85
CA LYS A 2 18.69 -9.46 -10.49
C LYS A 2 19.16 -8.12 -9.91
N TYR A 3 18.47 -7.01 -10.19
CA TYR A 3 18.95 -5.67 -9.81
C TYR A 3 18.63 -5.22 -8.38
N LEU A 4 17.52 -5.63 -7.78
CA LEU A 4 17.15 -5.10 -6.45
C LEU A 4 18.00 -5.68 -5.33
N HIS A 5 18.25 -6.99 -5.38
CA HIS A 5 19.02 -7.70 -4.35
C HIS A 5 20.45 -7.19 -4.22
N SER A 6 21.05 -6.67 -5.29
CA SER A 6 22.37 -6.02 -5.20
C SER A 6 22.36 -4.71 -4.41
N TYR A 7 21.21 -4.03 -4.30
CA TYR A 7 21.09 -2.74 -3.60
C TYR A 7 20.57 -2.86 -2.16
N ILE A 8 19.96 -3.98 -1.79
CA ILE A 8 19.40 -4.19 -0.45
C ILE A 8 20.46 -4.81 0.45
N ARG A 9 20.92 -4.06 1.45
CA ARG A 9 21.70 -4.58 2.59
C ARG A 9 20.98 -4.22 3.88
N ASN A 10 20.60 -5.21 4.68
CA ASN A 10 19.89 -5.01 5.97
C ASN A 10 18.62 -4.14 5.84
N ASN A 11 17.77 -4.41 4.85
CA ASN A 11 16.56 -3.62 4.54
C ASN A 11 16.81 -2.13 4.25
N LYS A 12 18.05 -1.77 3.88
CA LYS A 12 18.42 -0.44 3.41
C LYS A 12 18.84 -0.48 1.95
N ILE A 13 18.43 0.54 1.21
CA ILE A 13 18.80 0.77 -0.19
C ILE A 13 19.67 2.01 -0.28
N SER A 14 20.77 1.95 -1.04
CA SER A 14 21.54 3.15 -1.35
C SER A 14 20.84 3.99 -2.42
N LEU A 15 20.30 5.15 -2.04
CA LEU A 15 19.72 6.07 -3.02
C LEU A 15 20.79 6.69 -3.90
N PHE A 16 22.02 6.84 -3.39
CA PHE A 16 23.13 7.38 -4.17
C PHE A 16 23.49 6.44 -5.31
N GLU A 17 23.57 5.14 -5.06
CA GLU A 17 23.82 4.16 -6.12
C GLU A 17 22.73 4.19 -7.19
N ILE A 18 21.46 4.29 -6.79
CA ILE A 18 20.35 4.42 -7.74
C ILE A 18 20.51 5.68 -8.60
N VAL A 19 20.77 6.84 -7.98
CA VAL A 19 20.97 8.10 -8.71
C VAL A 19 22.15 8.00 -9.67
N PHE A 20 23.27 7.43 -9.22
CA PHE A 20 24.48 7.31 -10.04
C PHE A 20 24.30 6.37 -11.22
N ASN A 21 23.59 5.26 -11.04
CA ASN A 21 23.42 4.25 -12.08
C ASN A 21 22.32 4.62 -13.08
N ASN A 22 21.27 5.32 -12.63
CA ASN A 22 20.08 5.56 -13.46
C ASN A 22 19.95 7.00 -13.97
N PHE A 23 20.51 8.01 -13.29
CA PHE A 23 20.23 9.43 -13.61
C PHE A 23 21.46 10.17 -14.13
N LYS A 24 21.99 9.72 -15.27
CA LYS A 24 23.24 10.24 -15.89
C LYS A 24 23.24 11.76 -16.20
N LYS A 25 22.06 12.36 -16.38
CA LYS A 25 21.88 13.80 -16.63
C LYS A 25 21.88 14.66 -15.35
N SER A 26 21.80 14.03 -14.18
CA SER A 26 21.91 14.72 -12.90
C SER A 26 23.35 15.18 -12.64
N ARG A 27 23.48 16.24 -11.85
CA ARG A 27 24.75 16.78 -11.40
C ARG A 27 24.89 16.61 -9.91
N VAL A 28 26.11 16.58 -9.41
CA VAL A 28 26.41 16.53 -7.98
C VAL A 28 27.30 17.69 -7.61
N PHE A 29 27.12 18.19 -6.40
CA PHE A 29 27.98 19.18 -5.80
C PHE A 29 28.81 18.52 -4.70
N LEU A 30 30.12 18.73 -4.74
CA LEU A 30 31.07 18.06 -3.84
C LEU A 30 31.68 19.03 -2.82
N LYS A 31 32.11 18.48 -1.69
CA LYS A 31 32.88 19.19 -0.67
C LYS A 31 34.16 19.80 -1.26
N LYS A 32 34.54 20.99 -0.79
CA LYS A 32 35.68 21.77 -1.33
C LYS A 32 36.97 20.97 -1.20
N SER A 33 37.19 20.38 -0.03
CA SER A 33 38.33 19.50 0.27
C SER A 33 38.44 18.35 -0.74
N PHE A 34 37.32 17.73 -1.10
CA PHE A 34 37.32 16.64 -2.07
C PHE A 34 37.61 17.11 -3.50
N VAL A 35 37.12 18.28 -3.90
CA VAL A 35 37.49 18.87 -5.21
C VAL A 35 38.99 19.16 -5.27
N THR A 36 39.57 19.71 -4.19
CA THR A 36 41.03 19.91 -4.09
C THR A 36 41.78 18.58 -4.14
N PHE A 37 41.29 17.55 -3.45
CA PHE A 37 41.86 16.20 -3.51
C PHE A 37 41.85 15.63 -4.94
N LEU A 38 40.72 15.72 -5.64
CA LEU A 38 40.61 15.29 -7.05
C LEU A 38 41.59 16.05 -7.94
N ARG A 39 41.73 17.36 -7.74
CA ARG A 39 42.68 18.20 -8.50
C ARG A 39 44.12 17.74 -8.27
N ASN A 40 44.54 17.56 -7.01
CA ASN A 40 45.90 17.15 -6.67
C ASN A 40 46.23 15.77 -7.24
N ARG A 41 45.34 14.78 -7.03
CA ARG A 41 45.48 13.44 -7.63
C ARG A 41 45.55 13.47 -9.16
N SER A 42 44.81 14.37 -9.79
CA SER A 42 44.86 14.54 -11.25
C SER A 42 46.19 15.12 -11.72
N MET A 43 46.75 16.09 -10.98
CA MET A 43 48.06 16.68 -11.29
C MET A 43 49.19 15.67 -11.05
N GLU A 44 49.12 14.90 -9.97
CA GLU A 44 50.08 13.83 -9.67
C GLU A 44 50.08 12.74 -10.76
N LYS A 45 48.89 12.22 -11.14
CA LYS A 45 48.78 11.09 -12.07
C LYS A 45 49.02 11.48 -13.53
N PHE A 46 48.55 12.66 -13.96
CA PHE A 46 48.58 13.06 -15.37
C PHE A 46 49.51 14.25 -15.65
N GLY A 47 50.15 14.85 -14.64
CA GLY A 47 50.98 16.05 -14.76
C GLY A 47 50.20 17.36 -14.92
N SER A 48 48.96 17.32 -15.43
CA SER A 48 48.07 18.49 -15.48
C SER A 48 46.60 18.11 -15.65
N ILE A 49 45.70 19.03 -15.25
CA ILE A 49 44.25 18.88 -15.49
C ILE A 49 43.94 18.82 -17.00
N TYR A 50 44.75 19.48 -17.83
CA TYR A 50 44.64 19.43 -19.28
C TYR A 50 44.88 18.01 -19.82
N LYS A 51 45.93 17.35 -19.35
CA LYS A 51 46.25 15.96 -19.74
C LYS A 51 45.17 14.98 -19.27
N LEU A 52 44.58 15.17 -18.07
CA LEU A 52 43.40 14.41 -17.65
C LEU A 52 42.22 14.58 -18.62
N ALA A 53 41.89 15.82 -18.99
CA ALA A 53 40.77 16.09 -19.90
C ALA A 53 40.95 15.40 -21.26
N LYS A 54 42.19 15.36 -21.79
CA LYS A 54 42.53 14.63 -23.02
C LYS A 54 42.28 13.12 -22.87
N ASN A 55 42.58 12.53 -21.71
CA ASN A 55 42.37 11.10 -21.43
C ASN A 55 40.90 10.71 -21.22
N LEU A 56 39.98 11.67 -21.06
CA LEU A 56 38.55 11.40 -20.89
C LEU A 56 37.79 11.24 -22.21
N ASP A 57 38.51 11.19 -23.34
CA ASP A 57 37.99 11.25 -24.72
C ASP A 57 36.99 12.41 -24.93
N MET A 58 37.19 13.49 -24.18
CA MET A 58 36.51 14.73 -24.48
C MET A 58 37.19 15.30 -25.72
N LYS A 59 36.63 14.98 -26.90
CA LYS A 59 37.05 15.57 -28.18
C LYS A 59 37.36 17.04 -27.96
N THR A 60 38.41 17.51 -28.61
CA THR A 60 38.98 18.86 -28.51
C THR A 60 38.04 20.01 -28.90
N ASN A 61 36.73 19.78 -28.92
CA ASN A 61 35.74 20.84 -28.80
C ASN A 61 36.05 21.65 -27.54
N LYS A 62 36.61 22.85 -27.75
CA LYS A 62 36.94 23.86 -26.73
C LYS A 62 35.81 24.06 -25.71
N SER A 63 34.55 23.76 -26.07
CA SER A 63 33.37 23.81 -25.19
C SER A 63 33.37 22.79 -24.04
N TYR A 64 33.98 21.61 -24.16
CA TYR A 64 34.02 20.56 -23.12
C TYR A 64 35.28 20.60 -22.24
N TYR A 65 36.38 21.20 -22.74
CA TYR A 65 37.53 21.54 -21.90
C TYR A 65 37.14 22.51 -20.77
N SER A 66 36.25 23.45 -21.08
CA SER A 66 35.75 24.46 -20.15
C SER A 66 35.10 23.84 -18.88
N PRO A 67 34.17 22.86 -18.94
CA PRO A 67 33.58 22.24 -17.75
C PRO A 67 34.53 21.54 -16.78
N ILE A 68 35.43 20.65 -17.24
CA ILE A 68 36.37 19.95 -16.35
C ILE A 68 37.34 20.96 -15.74
N GLN A 69 37.91 21.82 -16.59
CA GLN A 69 38.87 22.81 -16.15
C GLN A 69 38.20 23.76 -15.16
N ARG A 70 37.03 24.34 -15.48
CA ARG A 70 36.26 25.16 -14.53
C ARG A 70 35.97 24.42 -13.23
N TYR A 71 35.60 23.14 -13.29
CA TYR A 71 35.27 22.37 -12.10
C TYR A 71 36.49 22.11 -11.19
N LEU A 72 37.62 21.67 -11.76
CA LEU A 72 38.81 21.28 -10.99
C LEU A 72 39.77 22.46 -10.74
N THR A 73 39.75 23.52 -11.56
CA THR A 73 40.69 24.65 -11.44
C THR A 73 40.05 25.91 -10.86
N SER A 74 38.76 26.16 -11.09
CA SER A 74 38.12 27.39 -10.60
C SER A 74 37.61 27.22 -9.17
N TYR A 75 38.44 27.64 -8.22
CA TYR A 75 38.01 27.81 -6.82
C TYR A 75 36.86 28.82 -6.66
N LYS A 76 36.73 29.78 -7.59
CA LYS A 76 35.74 30.87 -7.56
C LYS A 76 34.34 30.40 -7.99
N TYR A 77 34.25 29.36 -8.82
CA TYR A 77 32.99 28.83 -9.31
C TYR A 77 32.87 27.34 -8.95
N ARG A 78 32.60 27.02 -7.68
CA ARG A 78 32.16 25.67 -7.27
C ARG A 78 30.89 25.37 -8.07
N THR A 79 31.04 24.66 -9.17
CA THR A 79 29.95 24.27 -10.07
C THR A 79 29.63 22.82 -9.82
N SER A 80 28.38 22.42 -9.98
CA SER A 80 28.03 21.01 -9.92
C SER A 80 28.65 20.26 -11.10
N VAL A 81 29.06 19.01 -10.91
CA VAL A 81 29.64 18.16 -11.96
C VAL A 81 28.62 17.13 -12.43
N PRO A 82 28.45 16.89 -13.75
CA PRO A 82 27.62 15.79 -14.24
C PRO A 82 28.09 14.45 -13.68
N ILE A 83 27.16 13.62 -13.20
CA ILE A 83 27.48 12.33 -12.56
C ILE A 83 28.31 11.43 -13.48
N HIS A 84 27.95 11.33 -14.75
CA HIS A 84 28.67 10.48 -15.70
C HIS A 84 30.13 10.91 -15.88
N LEU A 85 30.40 12.21 -15.82
CA LEU A 85 31.75 12.77 -15.94
C LEU A 85 32.56 12.51 -14.68
N LEU A 86 31.95 12.73 -13.51
CA LEU A 86 32.57 12.42 -12.23
C LEU A 86 32.96 10.94 -12.15
N LEU A 87 32.07 10.04 -12.60
CA LEU A 87 32.35 8.60 -12.67
C LEU A 87 33.52 8.23 -13.57
N LYS A 88 33.75 8.96 -14.67
CA LYS A 88 34.94 8.75 -15.49
C LYS A 88 36.21 9.26 -14.81
N ILE A 89 36.16 10.47 -14.23
CA ILE A 89 37.30 11.08 -13.51
C ILE A 89 37.77 10.16 -12.39
N VAL A 90 36.87 9.75 -11.50
CA VAL A 90 37.20 8.89 -10.35
C VAL A 90 37.68 7.50 -10.76
N LYS A 91 37.17 6.95 -11.88
CA LYS A 91 37.69 5.71 -12.46
C LYS A 91 39.13 5.88 -12.93
N LEU A 92 39.45 6.97 -13.64
CA LEU A 92 40.81 7.25 -14.09
C LEU A 92 41.77 7.53 -12.93
N LEU A 93 41.28 8.01 -11.80
CA LEU A 93 42.07 8.30 -10.60
C LEU A 93 42.09 7.14 -9.59
N ASP A 94 41.48 5.99 -9.91
CA ASP A 94 41.37 4.82 -9.02
C ASP A 94 40.71 5.14 -7.66
N ILE A 95 39.74 6.06 -7.66
CA ILE A 95 39.02 6.48 -6.46
C ILE A 95 37.75 5.64 -6.28
N PRO A 96 37.55 4.99 -5.12
CA PRO A 96 36.38 4.17 -4.89
C PRO A 96 35.09 5.01 -4.78
N LYS A 97 33.96 4.46 -5.24
CA LYS A 97 32.65 5.14 -5.20
C LYS A 97 32.22 5.57 -3.80
N SER A 98 32.57 4.80 -2.78
CA SER A 98 32.28 5.11 -1.37
C SER A 98 32.86 6.46 -0.95
N GLU A 99 34.06 6.80 -1.42
CA GLU A 99 34.72 8.07 -1.14
C GLU A 99 33.99 9.24 -1.79
N ILE A 100 33.48 9.05 -3.00
CA ILE A 100 32.63 10.03 -3.68
C ILE A 100 31.37 10.28 -2.84
N TYR A 101 30.70 9.22 -2.40
CA TYR A 101 29.45 9.33 -1.64
C TYR A 101 29.61 10.09 -0.33
N ASN A 102 30.74 9.96 0.35
CA ASN A 102 31.06 10.69 1.59
C ASN A 102 31.27 12.20 1.36
N ASN A 103 31.51 12.59 0.11
CA ASN A 103 31.90 13.95 -0.27
C ASN A 103 30.85 14.66 -1.13
N ILE A 104 29.67 14.07 -1.36
CA ILE A 104 28.53 14.76 -1.98
C ILE A 104 27.85 15.64 -0.93
N GLU A 105 27.70 16.93 -1.24
CA GLU A 105 26.88 17.86 -0.44
C GLU A 105 25.41 17.80 -0.87
N TYR A 106 25.14 17.83 -2.18
CA TYR A 106 23.79 17.72 -2.74
C TYR A 106 23.80 17.31 -4.21
N PHE A 107 22.63 16.91 -4.69
CA PHE A 107 22.35 16.69 -6.11
C PHE A 107 21.72 17.95 -6.72
N GLN A 108 21.89 18.12 -8.03
CA GLN A 108 21.30 19.21 -8.78
C GLN A 108 20.72 18.66 -10.08
N SER A 109 19.44 18.98 -10.34
CA SER A 109 18.84 18.77 -11.66
C SER A 109 19.35 19.83 -12.64
N TRP A 110 19.05 19.64 -13.92
CA TRP A 110 19.35 20.63 -14.97
C TRP A 110 18.66 22.00 -14.73
N THR A 111 17.60 22.04 -13.91
CA THR A 111 16.91 23.27 -13.48
C THR A 111 17.66 24.07 -12.40
N GLY A 112 18.81 23.58 -11.92
CA GLY A 112 19.62 24.27 -10.93
C GLY A 112 19.16 24.12 -9.47
N LYS A 113 18.01 23.48 -9.21
CA LYS A 113 17.51 23.25 -7.84
C LYS A 113 18.43 22.29 -7.06
N LYS A 114 18.83 22.70 -5.86
CA LYS A 114 19.60 21.86 -4.91
C LYS A 114 18.66 20.83 -4.27
N ILE A 115 19.08 19.58 -4.26
CA ILE A 115 18.28 18.44 -3.78
C ILE A 115 19.15 17.63 -2.84
N TYR A 116 18.74 17.57 -1.58
CA TYR A 116 19.38 16.73 -0.56
C TYR A 116 18.65 15.39 -0.55
N VAL A 117 19.40 14.31 -0.75
CA VAL A 117 18.88 12.94 -0.75
C VAL A 117 19.57 12.18 0.37
N PRO A 118 18.87 11.41 1.20
CA PRO A 118 19.55 10.57 2.19
C PRO A 118 20.34 9.47 1.48
N ARG A 119 21.54 9.15 1.96
CA ARG A 119 22.37 8.11 1.33
C ARG A 119 21.70 6.75 1.34
N TYR A 120 21.04 6.42 2.46
CA TYR A 120 20.37 5.15 2.67
C TYR A 120 18.90 5.38 2.97
N LEU A 121 18.06 4.57 2.34
CA LEU A 121 16.63 4.52 2.57
C LEU A 121 16.27 3.21 3.26
N LYS A 122 15.56 3.26 4.39
CA LYS A 122 15.01 2.07 5.04
C LYS A 122 13.66 1.71 4.39
N LEU A 123 13.53 0.47 3.95
CA LEU A 123 12.28 -0.07 3.41
C LEU A 123 11.41 -0.65 4.53
N ASP A 124 10.87 0.21 5.37
CA ASP A 124 9.95 -0.19 6.44
C ASP A 124 8.48 -0.15 6.00
N GLU A 125 7.59 -0.56 6.89
CA GLU A 125 6.15 -0.63 6.66
C GLU A 125 5.53 0.70 6.23
N ASP A 126 5.98 1.81 6.80
CA ASP A 126 5.49 3.14 6.49
C ASP A 126 6.00 3.60 5.11
N PHE A 127 7.23 3.26 4.74
CA PHE A 127 7.72 3.52 3.40
C PHE A 127 6.89 2.80 2.35
N ILE A 128 6.65 1.49 2.55
CA ILE A 128 5.88 0.65 1.64
C ILE A 128 4.42 1.11 1.53
N TYR A 129 3.81 1.49 2.66
CA TYR A 129 2.50 2.12 2.65
C TYR A 129 2.49 3.40 1.78
N GLY A 130 3.52 4.26 1.91
CA GLY A 130 3.62 5.48 1.11
C GLY A 130 3.78 5.24 -0.39
N ILE A 131 4.48 4.17 -0.79
CA ILE A 131 4.53 3.74 -2.20
C ILE A 131 3.14 3.31 -2.70
N GLY A 132 2.42 2.50 -1.91
CA GLY A 132 1.05 2.11 -2.24
C GLY A 132 0.13 3.33 -2.38
N LEU A 133 0.20 4.27 -1.44
CA LEU A 133 -0.56 5.52 -1.49
C LEU A 133 -0.21 6.35 -2.73
N TYR A 134 1.07 6.45 -3.10
CA TYR A 134 1.49 7.16 -4.30
C TYR A 134 1.00 6.48 -5.59
N LEU A 135 0.87 5.15 -5.63
CA LEU A 135 0.28 4.45 -6.77
C LEU A 135 -1.24 4.69 -6.90
N GLY A 136 -1.93 4.91 -5.78
CA GLY A 136 -3.33 5.32 -5.79
C GLY A 136 -3.52 6.79 -6.16
N GLU A 137 -2.91 7.70 -5.39
CA GLU A 137 -3.22 9.14 -5.41
C GLU A 137 -2.14 10.03 -6.07
N GLY A 138 -1.08 9.40 -6.59
CA GLY A 138 0.04 10.10 -7.20
C GLY A 138 -0.35 10.77 -8.51
N LYS A 139 -0.10 12.07 -8.64
CA LYS A 139 -0.36 12.79 -9.90
C LYS A 139 0.77 12.58 -10.89
N ASN A 140 0.55 11.72 -11.88
CA ASN A 140 1.49 11.41 -12.96
C ASN A 140 1.05 11.98 -14.31
N SER A 141 0.66 13.25 -14.38
CA SER A 141 0.35 13.87 -15.67
C SER A 141 1.63 14.23 -16.44
N ASP A 142 1.57 14.19 -17.77
CA ASP A 142 2.67 14.61 -18.64
C ASP A 142 3.06 16.08 -18.44
N LYS A 143 2.11 16.92 -18.04
CA LYS A 143 2.34 18.33 -17.67
C LYS A 143 3.06 18.48 -16.33
N MET A 144 3.15 17.42 -15.52
CA MET A 144 3.79 17.40 -14.21
C MET A 144 5.12 16.65 -14.18
N LYS A 145 5.78 16.42 -15.33
CA LYS A 145 7.05 15.65 -15.47
C LYS A 145 8.17 16.00 -14.47
N GLN A 146 8.14 17.18 -13.86
CA GLN A 146 9.15 17.62 -12.90
C GLN A 146 8.71 17.57 -11.43
N ARG A 147 7.46 17.19 -11.16
CA ARG A 147 6.84 17.25 -9.84
C ARG A 147 6.44 15.86 -9.38
N ILE A 148 6.57 15.63 -8.08
CA ILE A 148 5.98 14.50 -7.39
C ILE A 148 4.97 15.03 -6.39
N GLY A 149 3.78 14.44 -6.33
CA GLY A 149 2.80 14.85 -5.34
C GLY A 149 1.68 13.84 -5.17
N ILE A 150 1.08 13.91 -3.99
CA ILE A 150 -0.07 13.13 -3.56
C ILE A 150 -1.19 14.13 -3.30
N ALA A 151 -2.38 13.89 -3.84
CA ALA A 151 -3.54 14.72 -3.61
C ALA A 151 -4.60 13.92 -2.86
N ASN A 152 -5.16 14.47 -1.77
CA ASN A 152 -6.23 13.79 -1.06
C ASN A 152 -7.10 14.79 -0.27
N SER A 153 -8.34 14.44 -0.01
CA SER A 153 -9.28 15.24 0.80
C SER A 153 -9.21 14.93 2.30
N LYS A 154 -8.55 13.83 2.70
CA LYS A 154 -8.45 13.39 4.09
C LYS A 154 -7.19 13.95 4.74
N LYS A 155 -7.40 14.72 5.80
CA LYS A 155 -6.35 15.34 6.63
C LYS A 155 -5.24 14.38 7.05
N GLU A 156 -5.60 13.18 7.49
CA GLU A 156 -4.61 12.20 7.97
C GLU A 156 -3.73 11.64 6.84
N ILE A 157 -4.27 11.51 5.63
CA ILE A 157 -3.49 11.11 4.45
C ILE A 157 -2.55 12.24 4.01
N VAL A 158 -3.00 13.49 4.10
CA VAL A 158 -2.18 14.68 3.82
C VAL A 158 -1.02 14.79 4.82
N LYS A 159 -1.27 14.64 6.13
CA LYS A 159 -0.22 14.60 7.15
C LYS A 159 0.77 13.46 6.91
N PHE A 160 0.27 12.27 6.58
CA PHE A 160 1.14 11.15 6.25
C PHE A 160 2.01 11.46 5.01
N SER A 161 1.46 12.10 3.99
CA SER A 161 2.21 12.48 2.79
C SER A 161 3.35 13.45 3.11
N ILE A 162 3.11 14.44 3.99
CA ILE A 162 4.17 15.34 4.50
C ILE A 162 5.25 14.54 5.21
N TYR A 163 4.86 13.68 6.16
CA TYR A 163 5.76 12.81 6.91
C TYR A 163 6.60 11.91 5.98
N TRP A 164 5.98 11.34 4.95
CA TRP A 164 6.65 10.43 4.03
C TRP A 164 7.74 11.16 3.22
N PHE A 165 7.44 12.37 2.72
CA PHE A 165 8.45 13.19 2.03
C PHE A 165 9.59 13.63 2.96
N THR A 166 9.28 14.06 4.18
CA THR A 166 10.30 14.55 5.12
C THR A 166 11.18 13.42 5.64
N LYS A 167 10.59 12.30 6.06
CA LYS A 167 11.32 11.16 6.65
C LYS A 167 12.18 10.41 5.63
N TYR A 168 11.63 10.07 4.46
CA TYR A 168 12.29 9.13 3.54
C TYR A 168 13.13 9.80 2.47
N PHE A 169 12.85 11.06 2.16
CA PHE A 169 13.58 11.80 1.12
C PHE A 169 14.32 13.02 1.67
N ASN A 170 14.35 13.21 3.00
CA ASN A 170 15.00 14.33 3.67
C ASN A 170 14.59 15.70 3.10
N ILE A 171 13.32 15.81 2.66
CA ILE A 171 12.77 17.05 2.13
C ILE A 171 12.40 17.93 3.32
N ASN A 172 12.90 19.16 3.37
CA ASN A 172 12.48 20.10 4.39
C ASN A 172 11.00 20.44 4.16
N GLU A 173 10.20 20.44 5.22
CA GLU A 173 8.78 20.79 5.15
C GLU A 173 8.56 22.17 4.52
N LYS A 174 9.47 23.13 4.74
CA LYS A 174 9.44 24.46 4.13
C LYS A 174 9.54 24.42 2.60
N ASP A 175 10.17 23.40 2.03
CA ASP A 175 10.32 23.23 0.59
C ASP A 175 9.14 22.49 -0.05
N LEU A 176 8.25 21.91 0.76
CA LEU A 176 7.00 21.33 0.26
C LEU A 176 6.04 22.44 -0.16
N ARG A 177 5.36 22.18 -1.28
CA ARG A 177 4.33 23.05 -1.84
C ARG A 177 2.97 22.40 -1.64
N PHE A 178 1.98 23.24 -1.36
CA PHE A 178 0.62 22.84 -1.07
C PHE A 178 -0.30 23.51 -2.08
N CYS A 179 -1.05 22.71 -2.83
CA CYS A 179 -2.09 23.22 -3.72
C CYS A 179 -3.45 22.72 -3.23
N THR A 180 -4.30 23.64 -2.79
CA THR A 180 -5.67 23.31 -2.36
C THR A 180 -6.62 23.62 -3.51
N ILE A 181 -7.41 22.62 -3.87
CA ILE A 181 -8.55 22.77 -4.79
C ILE A 181 -9.79 22.88 -3.91
N SER A 182 -10.40 24.07 -3.87
CA SER A 182 -11.59 24.38 -3.06
C SER A 182 -12.87 24.39 -3.91
N PRO A 183 -14.03 24.11 -3.29
CA PRO A 183 -15.33 24.46 -3.87
C PRO A 183 -15.45 25.99 -4.05
N ASN A 184 -16.16 26.43 -5.09
CA ASN A 184 -16.32 27.87 -5.42
C ASN A 184 -16.96 28.70 -4.28
N SER A 185 -17.69 28.07 -3.37
CA SER A 185 -18.40 28.74 -2.28
C SER A 185 -17.53 29.04 -1.04
N CYS A 186 -16.24 28.68 -1.04
CA CYS A 186 -15.36 28.87 0.11
C CYS A 186 -14.48 30.12 -0.03
N ASN A 187 -14.36 30.91 1.06
CA ASN A 187 -13.29 31.90 1.18
C ASN A 187 -11.93 31.20 1.25
N ASN A 188 -11.09 31.46 0.24
CA ASN A 188 -9.80 30.79 0.08
C ASN A 188 -8.79 31.13 1.18
N GLU A 189 -8.78 32.36 1.71
CA GLU A 189 -7.83 32.72 2.77
C GLU A 189 -8.20 32.07 4.11
N ASP A 190 -9.49 32.06 4.48
CA ASP A 190 -9.96 31.36 5.68
C ASP A 190 -9.67 29.86 5.62
N LEU A 191 -9.89 29.25 4.44
CA LEU A 191 -9.56 27.84 4.23
C LEU A 191 -8.07 27.59 4.39
N LYS A 192 -7.21 28.45 3.84
CA LYS A 192 -5.75 28.33 3.96
C LYS A 192 -5.28 28.48 5.41
N ILE A 193 -5.81 29.45 6.16
CA ILE A 193 -5.52 29.64 7.58
C ILE A 193 -5.92 28.39 8.38
N ASN A 194 -7.13 27.90 8.16
CA ASN A 194 -7.64 26.70 8.83
C ASN A 194 -6.79 25.48 8.49
N LEU A 195 -6.44 25.26 7.22
CA LEU A 195 -5.60 24.14 6.80
C LEU A 195 -4.20 24.20 7.38
N LYS A 196 -3.56 25.37 7.42
CA LYS A 196 -2.25 25.55 8.06
C LYS A 196 -2.30 25.17 9.53
N ARG A 197 -3.30 25.67 10.27
CA ARG A 197 -3.52 25.34 11.68
C ARG A 197 -3.75 23.85 11.88
N ASP A 198 -4.64 23.29 11.09
CA ASP A 198 -5.10 21.91 11.21
C ASP A 198 -4.02 20.87 10.91
N LEU A 199 -3.27 21.11 9.84
CA LEU A 199 -2.20 20.22 9.38
C LEU A 199 -0.86 20.53 10.05
N LYS A 200 -0.80 21.61 10.87
CA LYS A 200 0.42 22.13 11.49
C LYS A 200 1.53 22.42 10.46
N ILE A 201 1.14 22.89 9.27
CA ILE A 201 2.08 23.14 8.18
C ILE A 201 2.85 24.42 8.43
N LYS A 202 4.17 24.34 8.47
CA LYS A 202 5.09 25.48 8.66
C LYS A 202 5.47 26.17 7.34
N SER A 203 5.18 25.55 6.20
CA SER A 203 5.48 26.09 4.88
C SER A 203 4.59 27.29 4.52
N ASN A 204 5.18 28.30 3.88
CA ASN A 204 4.44 29.41 3.30
C ASN A 204 4.02 29.15 1.84
N ASN A 205 4.46 28.04 1.24
CA ASN A 205 4.22 27.73 -0.16
C ASN A 205 2.83 27.13 -0.41
N PHE A 206 1.79 27.93 -0.17
CA PHE A 206 0.40 27.57 -0.47
C PHE A 206 -0.08 28.27 -1.73
N SER A 207 -0.66 27.50 -2.64
CA SER A 207 -1.43 27.99 -3.78
C SER A 207 -2.87 27.51 -3.65
N MET A 208 -3.84 28.39 -3.88
CA MET A 208 -5.25 28.04 -3.95
C MET A 208 -5.67 27.97 -5.42
N GLY A 209 -6.44 26.95 -5.79
CA GLY A 209 -7.05 26.85 -7.10
C GLY A 209 -8.55 26.60 -6.94
N ASN A 210 -9.36 27.33 -7.70
CA ASN A 210 -10.80 27.09 -7.73
C ASN A 210 -11.11 26.03 -8.79
N ARG A 211 -11.97 25.06 -8.48
CA ARG A 211 -12.58 24.20 -9.48
C ARG A 211 -14.08 24.13 -9.25
N GLU A 212 -14.83 24.46 -10.29
CA GLU A 212 -16.29 24.55 -10.29
C GLU A 212 -17.03 23.25 -9.92
N LYS A 213 -16.36 22.09 -9.99
CA LYS A 213 -17.04 20.77 -9.97
C LYS A 213 -16.80 19.91 -8.73
N THR A 214 -16.17 20.44 -7.66
CA THR A 214 -15.86 19.61 -6.48
C THR A 214 -16.52 20.12 -5.21
N ASN A 215 -17.35 19.28 -4.58
CA ASN A 215 -17.99 19.56 -3.28
C ASN A 215 -17.05 19.37 -2.08
N VAL A 216 -15.82 18.90 -2.30
CA VAL A 216 -14.86 18.58 -1.24
C VAL A 216 -13.50 19.17 -1.58
N SER A 217 -12.94 19.92 -0.63
CA SER A 217 -11.60 20.47 -0.78
C SER A 217 -10.56 19.34 -0.84
N THR A 218 -9.72 19.38 -1.87
CA THR A 218 -8.62 18.42 -2.06
C THR A 218 -7.29 19.14 -1.89
N ILE A 219 -6.39 18.57 -1.10
CA ILE A 219 -5.08 19.14 -0.84
C ILE A 219 -4.04 18.29 -1.54
N GLN A 220 -3.26 18.92 -2.41
CA GLN A 220 -2.11 18.32 -3.05
C GLN A 220 -0.83 18.75 -2.34
N VAL A 221 -0.10 17.79 -1.77
CA VAL A 221 1.26 17.98 -1.26
C VAL A 221 2.21 17.58 -2.37
N TYR A 222 3.09 18.49 -2.78
CA TYR A 222 4.04 18.20 -3.86
C TYR A 222 5.42 18.82 -3.65
N TYR A 223 6.40 18.22 -4.33
CA TYR A 223 7.78 18.66 -4.36
C TYR A 223 8.28 18.70 -5.81
N ASP A 224 8.85 19.84 -6.20
CA ASP A 224 9.37 20.04 -7.55
C ASP A 224 10.80 19.50 -7.63
N SER A 225 10.96 18.24 -8.02
CA SER A 225 12.27 17.64 -8.26
C SER A 225 12.18 16.44 -9.18
N VAL A 226 12.85 16.55 -10.34
CA VAL A 226 13.01 15.44 -11.29
C VAL A 226 13.77 14.28 -10.66
N ILE A 227 14.76 14.56 -9.80
CA ILE A 227 15.57 13.50 -9.16
C ILE A 227 14.72 12.71 -8.18
N ILE A 228 13.95 13.39 -7.31
CA ILE A 228 13.08 12.70 -6.35
C ILE A 228 11.97 11.94 -7.07
N ARG A 229 11.37 12.52 -8.11
CA ARG A 229 10.39 11.82 -8.93
C ARG A 229 10.97 10.54 -9.52
N ASN A 230 12.12 10.63 -10.19
CA ASN A 230 12.76 9.46 -10.79
C ASN A 230 13.16 8.42 -9.74
N LEU A 231 13.57 8.85 -8.54
CA LEU A 231 13.81 7.94 -7.41
C LEU A 231 12.53 7.19 -7.03
N ILE A 232 11.41 7.88 -6.84
CA ILE A 232 10.14 7.24 -6.46
C ILE A 232 9.64 6.34 -7.59
N ASP A 233 9.77 6.76 -8.85
CA ASP A 233 9.43 5.95 -10.02
C ASP A 233 10.28 4.68 -10.10
N TRP A 234 11.57 4.75 -9.78
CA TRP A 234 12.40 3.56 -9.68
C TRP A 234 11.98 2.69 -8.50
N LEU A 235 11.76 3.28 -7.32
CA LEU A 235 11.43 2.57 -6.09
C LEU A 235 10.08 1.84 -6.19
N LYS A 236 9.05 2.44 -6.80
CA LYS A 236 7.72 1.80 -6.91
C LYS A 236 7.75 0.49 -7.72
N GLU A 237 8.56 0.44 -8.78
CA GLU A 237 8.70 -0.77 -9.62
C GLU A 237 9.49 -1.85 -8.89
N ASN A 238 10.42 -1.41 -8.06
CA ASN A 238 11.39 -2.25 -7.38
C ASN A 238 10.92 -2.74 -6.00
N THR A 239 9.93 -2.12 -5.37
CA THR A 239 9.38 -2.59 -4.08
C THR A 239 8.34 -3.69 -4.25
N ILE A 240 7.65 -3.78 -5.39
CA ILE A 240 6.59 -4.77 -5.63
C ILE A 240 7.06 -6.22 -5.38
N PRO A 241 8.23 -6.67 -5.88
CA PRO A 241 8.72 -8.02 -5.58
C PRO A 241 8.91 -8.30 -4.08
N LEU A 242 9.22 -7.27 -3.27
CA LEU A 242 9.32 -7.43 -1.82
C LEU A 242 7.93 -7.60 -1.20
N CYS A 243 6.96 -6.80 -1.63
CA CYS A 243 5.56 -6.89 -1.18
C CYS A 243 4.92 -8.24 -1.49
N LEU A 244 5.32 -8.89 -2.59
CA LEU A 244 4.83 -10.22 -2.97
C LEU A 244 5.47 -11.34 -2.14
N LYS A 245 6.68 -11.14 -1.61
CA LYS A 245 7.41 -12.14 -0.81
C LYS A 245 7.10 -12.04 0.69
N ASP A 246 7.00 -10.81 1.19
CA ASP A 246 6.71 -10.53 2.59
C ASP A 246 5.25 -10.12 2.75
N LYS A 247 4.44 -11.00 3.36
CA LYS A 247 3.01 -10.78 3.60
C LYS A 247 2.75 -9.48 4.36
N LYS A 248 3.59 -9.14 5.34
CA LYS A 248 3.43 -7.94 6.17
C LYS A 248 3.62 -6.68 5.33
N LEU A 249 4.67 -6.65 4.49
CA LEU A 249 4.87 -5.53 3.56
C LEU A 249 3.79 -5.48 2.48
N GLY A 250 3.33 -6.63 1.98
CA GLY A 250 2.19 -6.74 1.08
C GLY A 250 0.92 -6.08 1.64
N ILE A 251 0.57 -6.34 2.91
CA ILE A 251 -0.55 -5.69 3.59
C ILE A 251 -0.35 -4.17 3.63
N ARG A 252 0.86 -3.68 3.94
CA ARG A 252 1.12 -2.23 4.00
C ARG A 252 0.98 -1.55 2.65
N PHE A 253 1.47 -2.20 1.60
CA PHE A 253 1.31 -1.75 0.23
C PHE A 253 -0.17 -1.67 -0.15
N LEU A 254 -0.93 -2.72 0.14
CA LEU A 254 -2.39 -2.77 -0.06
C LEU A 254 -3.10 -1.65 0.70
N GLN A 255 -2.78 -1.45 1.99
CA GLN A 255 -3.37 -0.39 2.80
C GLN A 255 -3.15 1.00 2.21
N GLY A 256 -1.96 1.27 1.65
CA GLY A 256 -1.65 2.51 0.97
C GLY A 256 -2.57 2.77 -0.22
N ILE A 257 -2.74 1.76 -1.07
CA ILE A 257 -3.64 1.85 -2.24
C ILE A 257 -5.10 1.98 -1.80
N MET A 258 -5.53 1.20 -0.82
CA MET A 258 -6.91 1.24 -0.30
C MET A 258 -7.26 2.57 0.36
N ASP A 259 -6.32 3.21 1.06
CA ASP A 259 -6.57 4.53 1.64
C ASP A 259 -6.72 5.62 0.58
N GLY A 260 -6.05 5.48 -0.57
CA GLY A 260 -6.19 6.36 -1.73
C GLY A 260 -7.45 6.07 -2.56
N GLU A 261 -7.51 4.91 -3.20
CA GLU A 261 -8.52 4.56 -4.22
C GLU A 261 -9.60 3.58 -3.71
N GLY A 262 -9.36 2.95 -2.56
CA GLY A 262 -10.26 1.93 -2.03
C GLY A 262 -11.58 2.49 -1.51
N SER A 263 -12.63 1.69 -1.63
CA SER A 263 -13.95 2.01 -1.10
C SER A 263 -14.58 0.79 -0.43
N VAL A 264 -15.57 1.05 0.44
CA VAL A 264 -16.39 0.02 1.07
C VAL A 264 -17.80 0.13 0.54
N ASN A 265 -18.33 -0.93 -0.04
CA ASN A 265 -19.72 -1.02 -0.45
C ASN A 265 -20.50 -1.89 0.52
N ILE A 266 -21.54 -1.31 1.10
CA ILE A 266 -22.47 -1.97 2.01
C ILE A 266 -23.83 -1.96 1.34
N SER A 267 -24.41 -3.13 1.13
CA SER A 267 -25.80 -3.27 0.68
C SER A 267 -26.61 -3.86 1.82
N ASN A 268 -27.58 -3.11 2.32
CA ASN A 268 -28.53 -3.62 3.33
C ASN A 268 -29.49 -4.64 2.70
N ILE A 269 -29.95 -4.39 1.48
CA ILE A 269 -30.86 -5.27 0.73
C ILE A 269 -30.20 -6.61 0.45
N LYS A 270 -29.01 -6.60 -0.18
CA LYS A 270 -28.26 -7.83 -0.47
C LYS A 270 -27.51 -8.36 0.75
N ARG A 271 -27.61 -7.68 1.89
CA ARG A 271 -26.86 -7.93 3.13
C ARG A 271 -25.41 -8.31 2.81
N SER A 272 -24.67 -7.38 2.21
CA SER A 272 -23.31 -7.66 1.74
C SER A 272 -22.39 -6.51 2.09
N VAL A 273 -21.16 -6.86 2.47
CA VAL A 273 -20.06 -5.90 2.69
C VAL A 273 -18.94 -6.30 1.77
N ARG A 274 -18.50 -5.39 0.92
CA ARG A 274 -17.44 -5.63 -0.07
C ARG A 274 -16.45 -4.47 -0.03
N LEU A 275 -15.17 -4.80 -0.08
CA LEU A 275 -14.16 -3.83 -0.54
C LEU A 275 -14.21 -3.76 -2.05
N VAL A 276 -14.13 -2.56 -2.57
CA VAL A 276 -14.11 -2.29 -4.01
C VAL A 276 -12.93 -1.37 -4.29
N LEU A 277 -12.15 -1.74 -5.30
CA LEU A 277 -11.03 -0.96 -5.78
C LEU A 277 -11.13 -0.88 -7.30
N GLU A 278 -11.03 0.33 -7.84
CA GLU A 278 -11.04 0.58 -9.27
C GLU A 278 -9.74 1.30 -9.67
N MET A 279 -8.97 0.72 -10.58
CA MET A 279 -7.70 1.29 -11.04
C MET A 279 -7.45 0.96 -12.51
N LYS A 280 -6.95 1.93 -13.27
CA LYS A 280 -6.59 1.73 -14.69
C LYS A 280 -5.36 0.84 -14.88
N ASN A 281 -4.46 0.82 -13.90
CA ASN A 281 -3.23 0.03 -13.98
C ASN A 281 -3.49 -1.45 -13.65
N GLN A 282 -3.66 -2.26 -14.69
CA GLN A 282 -3.95 -3.69 -14.58
C GLN A 282 -2.86 -4.49 -13.86
N PHE A 283 -1.59 -4.11 -14.04
CA PHE A 283 -0.48 -4.77 -13.35
C PHE A 283 -0.59 -4.58 -11.83
N VAL A 284 -0.89 -3.36 -11.38
CA VAL A 284 -1.08 -3.07 -9.94
C VAL A 284 -2.30 -3.81 -9.39
N LEU A 285 -3.40 -3.90 -10.14
CA LEU A 285 -4.56 -4.71 -9.73
C LEU A 285 -4.19 -6.18 -9.55
N ASN A 286 -3.45 -6.78 -10.49
CA ASN A 286 -3.01 -8.17 -10.37
C ASN A 286 -2.14 -8.39 -9.12
N VAL A 287 -1.25 -7.44 -8.80
CA VAL A 287 -0.44 -7.46 -7.58
C VAL A 287 -1.32 -7.44 -6.33
N ILE A 288 -2.37 -6.61 -6.31
CA ILE A 288 -3.31 -6.52 -5.20
C ILE A 288 -4.10 -7.82 -5.01
N GLU A 289 -4.61 -8.39 -6.11
CA GLU A 289 -5.32 -9.67 -6.04
C GLU A 289 -4.42 -10.78 -5.52
N TYR A 290 -3.16 -10.84 -5.94
CA TYR A 290 -2.19 -11.78 -5.39
C TYR A 290 -1.96 -11.58 -3.89
N ILE A 291 -1.79 -10.33 -3.44
CA ILE A 291 -1.63 -10.02 -2.01
C ILE A 291 -2.86 -10.48 -1.22
N LEU A 292 -4.08 -10.18 -1.68
CA LEU A 292 -5.32 -10.61 -1.03
C LEU A 292 -5.45 -12.14 -1.01
N TYR A 293 -5.17 -12.79 -2.13
CA TYR A 293 -5.21 -14.24 -2.27
C TYR A 293 -4.21 -14.94 -1.34
N SER A 294 -3.01 -14.39 -1.15
CA SER A 294 -2.01 -14.92 -0.21
C SER A 294 -2.46 -14.87 1.27
N HIS A 295 -3.52 -14.12 1.55
CA HIS A 295 -4.22 -14.03 2.84
C HIS A 295 -5.58 -14.76 2.81
N GLY A 296 -5.81 -15.60 1.80
CA GLY A 296 -7.02 -16.38 1.62
C GLY A 296 -8.26 -15.54 1.34
N ILE A 297 -8.13 -14.33 0.81
CA ILE A 297 -9.25 -13.46 0.45
C ILE A 297 -9.48 -13.55 -1.05
N ASP A 298 -10.69 -13.92 -1.44
CA ASP A 298 -11.04 -14.04 -2.85
C ASP A 298 -11.48 -12.70 -3.43
N THR A 299 -11.03 -12.44 -4.65
CA THR A 299 -11.45 -11.29 -5.45
C THR A 299 -12.20 -11.74 -6.69
N ASN A 300 -13.15 -10.90 -7.12
CA ASN A 300 -13.85 -11.06 -8.37
C ASN A 300 -13.68 -9.81 -9.23
N ARG A 301 -13.76 -9.98 -10.55
CA ARG A 301 -13.82 -8.91 -11.54
C ARG A 301 -15.15 -8.97 -12.29
N PRO A 302 -15.89 -7.85 -12.43
CA PRO A 302 -17.05 -7.84 -13.30
C PRO A 302 -16.60 -7.95 -14.76
N LYS A 303 -17.32 -8.74 -15.57
CA LYS A 303 -17.02 -8.90 -17.01
C LYS A 303 -17.01 -7.55 -17.75
N SER A 304 -17.86 -6.60 -17.31
CA SER A 304 -18.01 -5.28 -17.90
C SER A 304 -16.91 -4.28 -17.53
N ASN A 305 -16.15 -4.51 -16.45
CA ASN A 305 -15.11 -3.57 -16.02
C ASN A 305 -13.89 -4.32 -15.46
N LYS A 306 -12.90 -4.55 -16.32
CA LYS A 306 -11.62 -5.19 -15.95
C LYS A 306 -10.78 -4.33 -14.99
N ASN A 307 -11.06 -3.04 -14.87
CA ASN A 307 -10.37 -2.11 -13.96
C ASN A 307 -10.90 -2.19 -12.53
N LEU A 308 -11.93 -2.99 -12.26
CA LEU A 308 -12.54 -3.09 -10.95
C LEU A 308 -12.31 -4.48 -10.36
N ILE A 309 -11.84 -4.51 -9.11
CA ILE A 309 -11.84 -5.72 -8.28
C ILE A 309 -12.73 -5.49 -7.07
N TYR A 310 -13.41 -6.56 -6.64
CA TYR A 310 -14.15 -6.53 -5.38
C TYR A 310 -14.01 -7.84 -4.62
N THR A 311 -14.08 -7.74 -3.30
CA THR A 311 -14.01 -8.89 -2.40
C THR A 311 -15.39 -9.47 -2.13
N GLN A 312 -15.41 -10.72 -1.67
CA GLN A 312 -16.64 -11.39 -1.29
C GLN A 312 -17.00 -11.14 0.18
N THR A 313 -18.30 -11.13 0.48
CA THR A 313 -18.81 -10.96 1.85
C THR A 313 -18.26 -12.02 2.82
N ARG A 314 -18.02 -13.24 2.33
CA ARG A 314 -17.50 -14.37 3.14
C ARG A 314 -16.11 -14.10 3.72
N ASP A 315 -15.32 -13.25 3.07
CA ASP A 315 -13.94 -12.96 3.48
C ASP A 315 -13.85 -11.76 4.44
N TYR A 316 -14.98 -11.24 4.93
CA TYR A 316 -15.02 -10.06 5.79
C TYR A 316 -14.09 -10.15 7.02
N PHE A 317 -14.04 -11.30 7.70
CA PHE A 317 -13.19 -11.45 8.90
C PHE A 317 -11.70 -11.45 8.56
N LYS A 318 -11.30 -12.15 7.49
CA LYS A 318 -9.92 -12.09 6.97
C LYS A 318 -9.54 -10.67 6.55
N LEU A 319 -10.47 -9.95 5.94
CA LEU A 319 -10.28 -8.53 5.62
C LEU A 319 -10.13 -7.68 6.89
N ASN A 320 -10.87 -7.98 7.95
CA ASN A 320 -10.75 -7.26 9.21
C ASN A 320 -9.39 -7.48 9.90
N GLU A 321 -8.80 -8.66 9.75
CA GLU A 321 -7.45 -8.97 10.26
C GLU A 321 -6.38 -8.10 9.60
N ILE A 322 -6.44 -7.95 8.27
CA ILE A 322 -5.46 -7.14 7.52
C ILE A 322 -5.71 -5.62 7.62
N LYS A 323 -6.86 -5.20 8.17
CA LYS A 323 -7.25 -3.79 8.39
C LYS A 323 -7.01 -2.94 7.13
N PRO A 324 -7.84 -3.06 6.08
CA PRO A 324 -7.57 -2.53 4.74
C PRO A 324 -7.37 -1.00 4.68
N PHE A 325 -7.86 -0.26 5.68
CA PHE A 325 -7.72 1.20 5.76
C PHE A 325 -6.94 1.58 7.02
N ARG A 326 -5.89 2.38 6.86
CA ARG A 326 -5.04 2.84 7.96
C ARG A 326 -5.39 4.28 8.34
N TYR A 327 -5.38 5.19 7.36
CA TYR A 327 -5.59 6.63 7.53
C TYR A 327 -6.92 7.13 6.94
N ASN A 328 -7.60 6.38 6.08
CA ASN A 328 -8.93 6.74 5.60
C ASN A 328 -10.01 6.41 6.65
N LEU A 329 -10.15 7.28 7.66
CA LEU A 329 -11.06 7.08 8.79
C LEU A 329 -12.53 6.92 8.38
N LYS A 330 -12.95 7.55 7.28
CA LYS A 330 -14.33 7.42 6.75
C LYS A 330 -14.58 5.98 6.30
N ASN A 331 -13.69 5.42 5.48
CA ASN A 331 -13.82 4.05 4.99
C ASN A 331 -13.57 3.03 6.10
N LYS A 332 -12.65 3.29 7.02
CA LYS A 332 -12.46 2.48 8.23
C LYS A 332 -13.75 2.36 9.05
N ARG A 333 -14.40 3.49 9.37
CA ARG A 333 -15.70 3.51 10.07
C ARG A 333 -16.79 2.80 9.26
N LYS A 334 -16.84 3.02 7.94
CA LYS A 334 -17.79 2.35 7.04
C LYS A 334 -17.58 0.84 7.09
N PHE A 335 -16.34 0.37 6.99
CA PHE A 335 -15.98 -1.04 7.09
C PHE A 335 -16.46 -1.64 8.43
N SER A 336 -16.15 -1.00 9.56
CA SER A 336 -16.60 -1.44 10.89
C SER A 336 -18.13 -1.50 11.04
N LYS A 337 -18.89 -0.60 10.39
CA LYS A 337 -20.36 -0.70 10.37
C LYS A 337 -20.84 -1.97 9.66
N GLY A 338 -20.08 -2.45 8.68
CA GLY A 338 -20.32 -3.71 7.98
C GLY A 338 -20.31 -4.92 8.92
N GLU A 339 -19.50 -4.91 9.97
CA GLU A 339 -19.41 -6.00 10.95
C GLU A 339 -20.77 -6.34 11.55
N LYS A 340 -21.58 -5.34 11.90
CA LYS A 340 -22.92 -5.53 12.46
C LYS A 340 -23.83 -6.27 11.49
N ILE A 341 -23.70 -6.00 10.19
CA ILE A 341 -24.47 -6.65 9.13
C ILE A 341 -24.02 -8.10 8.96
N ILE A 342 -22.70 -8.35 9.00
CA ILE A 342 -22.14 -9.71 8.89
C ILE A 342 -22.50 -10.57 10.11
N LYS A 343 -22.39 -10.03 11.33
CA LYS A 343 -22.80 -10.72 12.56
C LYS A 343 -24.29 -11.09 12.50
N ARG A 344 -25.15 -10.15 12.06
CA ARG A 344 -26.58 -10.44 11.82
C ARG A 344 -26.75 -11.54 10.77
N LEU A 345 -26.04 -11.49 9.66
CA LEU A 345 -26.12 -12.54 8.63
C LEU A 345 -25.71 -13.91 9.11
N GLN A 346 -24.67 -14.01 9.95
CA GLN A 346 -24.28 -15.29 10.55
C GLN A 346 -25.40 -15.82 11.44
N THR A 347 -26.03 -14.96 12.24
CA THR A 347 -27.23 -15.35 13.00
C THR A 347 -28.42 -15.74 12.11
N PHE A 348 -28.57 -15.15 10.91
CA PHE A 348 -29.68 -15.42 9.97
C PHE A 348 -29.45 -16.63 9.04
N LYS A 349 -28.20 -16.96 8.65
CA LYS A 349 -27.88 -18.01 7.66
C LYS A 349 -27.52 -19.36 8.29
N GLY A 350 -28.13 -19.68 9.42
CA GLY A 350 -27.96 -20.97 10.08
C GLY A 350 -26.85 -21.02 11.14
N GLY A 351 -26.28 -19.89 11.57
CA GLY A 351 -25.44 -19.88 12.77
C GLY A 351 -26.20 -20.42 13.99
N LEU A 352 -27.44 -20.00 14.16
CA LEU A 352 -28.34 -20.53 15.20
C LEU A 352 -28.74 -21.99 14.97
N PHE A 353 -28.79 -22.45 13.71
CA PHE A 353 -29.06 -23.84 13.36
C PHE A 353 -27.87 -24.75 13.69
N TYR A 354 -26.64 -24.33 13.38
CA TYR A 354 -25.45 -25.08 13.73
C TYR A 354 -25.10 -24.96 15.21
N GLU A 355 -25.29 -23.81 15.85
CA GLU A 355 -25.16 -23.65 17.31
C GLU A 355 -26.16 -24.54 18.05
N LEU A 356 -27.41 -24.63 17.56
CA LEU A 356 -28.40 -25.57 18.08
C LEU A 356 -27.95 -27.02 17.95
N LEU A 357 -27.49 -27.40 16.76
CA LEU A 357 -27.07 -28.77 16.49
C LEU A 357 -25.79 -29.15 17.25
N ASP A 358 -24.77 -28.29 17.27
CA ASP A 358 -23.54 -28.50 18.06
C ASP A 358 -23.86 -28.59 19.56
N TYR A 359 -24.71 -27.69 20.09
CA TYR A 359 -25.11 -27.73 21.50
C TYR A 359 -25.86 -29.02 21.86
N MET A 360 -26.76 -29.48 21.00
CA MET A 360 -27.46 -30.75 21.21
C MET A 360 -26.55 -31.97 21.01
N GLU A 361 -25.54 -31.90 20.12
CA GLU A 361 -24.52 -32.95 19.99
C GLU A 361 -23.66 -33.05 21.25
N GLU A 362 -23.29 -31.94 21.88
CA GLU A 362 -22.54 -31.92 23.14
C GLU A 362 -23.36 -32.52 24.32
N HIS A 363 -24.68 -32.62 24.16
CA HIS A 363 -25.61 -33.10 25.18
C HIS A 363 -26.53 -34.20 24.64
N GLN A 364 -25.97 -35.15 23.87
CA GLN A 364 -26.72 -36.22 23.18
C GLN A 364 -27.66 -37.05 24.07
N GLU A 365 -27.38 -37.15 25.37
CA GLU A 365 -28.17 -37.93 26.34
C GLU A 365 -29.31 -37.12 26.98
N ARG A 366 -29.44 -35.84 26.65
CA ARG A 366 -30.38 -34.92 27.28
C ARG A 366 -31.52 -34.57 26.32
N SER A 367 -32.76 -34.78 26.75
CA SER A 367 -33.90 -34.10 26.15
C SER A 367 -33.99 -32.68 26.68
N PHE A 368 -34.36 -31.75 25.81
CA PHE A 368 -34.51 -30.35 26.17
C PHE A 368 -35.93 -29.90 25.95
N MET A 369 -36.48 -29.15 26.90
CA MET A 369 -37.73 -28.45 26.64
C MET A 369 -37.49 -27.36 25.61
N LEU A 370 -38.40 -27.19 24.64
CA LEU A 370 -38.29 -26.14 23.62
C LEU A 370 -38.03 -24.74 24.23
N GLY A 371 -38.63 -24.45 25.39
CA GLY A 371 -38.41 -23.21 26.14
C GLY A 371 -37.02 -23.10 26.77
N GLU A 372 -36.42 -24.22 27.19
CA GLU A 372 -35.04 -24.25 27.70
C GLU A 372 -34.03 -24.02 26.58
N LEU A 373 -34.16 -24.73 25.47
CA LEU A 373 -33.33 -24.51 24.26
C LEU A 373 -33.43 -23.07 23.76
N TYR A 374 -34.63 -22.50 23.79
CA TYR A 374 -34.85 -21.10 23.44
C TYR A 374 -34.11 -20.15 24.40
N ASN A 375 -34.13 -20.42 25.70
CA ASN A 375 -33.43 -19.58 26.68
C ASN A 375 -31.90 -19.74 26.63
N LEU A 376 -31.42 -20.94 26.29
CA LEU A 376 -29.99 -21.27 26.21
C LEU A 376 -29.35 -20.67 24.95
N ILE A 377 -30.04 -20.73 23.81
CA ILE A 377 -29.48 -20.38 22.49
C ILE A 377 -30.06 -19.03 21.98
N GLY A 378 -31.33 -18.77 22.25
CA GLY A 378 -32.05 -17.56 21.84
C GLY A 378 -31.77 -16.35 22.72
N ARG A 379 -30.60 -15.71 22.58
CA ARG A 379 -30.34 -14.42 23.26
C ARG A 379 -31.23 -13.28 22.72
N LYS A 380 -31.69 -12.41 23.64
CA LYS A 380 -32.63 -11.27 23.50
C LYS A 380 -32.72 -10.61 22.10
N GLY A 381 -33.96 -10.46 21.60
CA GLY A 381 -34.30 -9.63 20.42
C GLY A 381 -34.85 -10.44 19.24
N SER A 382 -34.59 -10.01 18.00
CA SER A 382 -35.07 -10.59 16.73
C SER A 382 -34.66 -12.06 16.47
N ALA A 383 -34.18 -12.78 17.49
CA ALA A 383 -33.86 -14.20 17.51
C ALA A 383 -35.09 -15.12 17.50
N ASN A 384 -36.28 -14.62 17.87
CA ASN A 384 -37.49 -15.44 18.00
C ASN A 384 -37.95 -16.08 16.67
N ILE A 385 -37.92 -15.29 15.59
CA ILE A 385 -38.26 -15.75 14.24
C ILE A 385 -37.20 -16.75 13.72
N ASN A 386 -35.93 -16.49 14.01
CA ASN A 386 -34.80 -17.28 13.53
C ASN A 386 -34.63 -18.61 14.28
N PHE A 387 -34.99 -18.67 15.57
CA PHE A 387 -34.97 -19.91 16.34
C PHE A 387 -36.07 -20.87 15.87
N LYS A 388 -37.28 -20.36 15.63
CA LYS A 388 -38.38 -21.17 15.08
C LYS A 388 -38.03 -21.69 13.67
N GLU A 389 -37.41 -20.87 12.84
CA GLU A 389 -36.94 -21.28 11.51
C GLU A 389 -35.83 -22.34 11.59
N ALA A 390 -34.89 -22.19 12.53
CA ALA A 390 -33.83 -23.19 12.77
C ALA A 390 -34.42 -24.52 13.25
N ILE A 391 -35.33 -24.52 14.22
CA ILE A 391 -36.03 -25.73 14.70
C ILE A 391 -36.81 -26.40 13.58
N ASN A 392 -37.63 -25.64 12.85
CA ASN A 392 -38.41 -26.18 11.72
C ASN A 392 -37.50 -26.77 10.65
N LYS A 393 -36.38 -26.12 10.36
CA LYS A 393 -35.41 -26.62 9.39
C LYS A 393 -34.74 -27.91 9.89
N SER A 394 -34.35 -27.99 11.16
CA SER A 394 -33.78 -29.21 11.75
C SER A 394 -34.78 -30.36 11.78
N LEU A 395 -36.05 -30.09 12.07
CA LEU A 395 -37.15 -31.06 12.03
C LEU A 395 -37.40 -31.56 10.60
N ASN A 396 -37.50 -30.65 9.63
CA ASN A 396 -37.71 -31.01 8.22
C ASN A 396 -36.55 -31.82 7.63
N LEU A 397 -35.35 -31.66 8.17
CA LEU A 397 -34.17 -32.43 7.79
C LEU A 397 -34.01 -33.72 8.60
N GLY A 398 -34.91 -34.03 9.54
CA GLY A 398 -34.84 -35.20 10.41
C GLY A 398 -33.65 -35.20 11.39
N LEU A 399 -33.06 -34.03 11.66
CA LEU A 399 -31.85 -33.90 12.49
C LEU A 399 -32.18 -33.80 13.99
N ILE A 400 -33.39 -33.37 14.31
CA ILE A 400 -33.95 -33.35 15.66
C ILE A 400 -35.36 -33.92 15.59
N GLU A 401 -35.86 -34.44 16.70
CA GLU A 401 -37.23 -34.95 16.83
C GLU A 401 -37.97 -34.26 17.98
N LEU A 402 -39.29 -34.22 17.87
CA LEU A 402 -40.18 -33.71 18.92
C LEU A 402 -40.83 -34.89 19.64
N ASN A 403 -40.57 -35.01 20.94
CA ASN A 403 -41.17 -35.99 21.83
C ASN A 403 -42.24 -35.30 22.69
N GLY A 404 -43.43 -35.92 22.84
CA GLY A 404 -44.54 -35.42 23.67
C GLY A 404 -45.81 -34.99 22.90
N LYS A 405 -46.88 -34.65 23.65
CA LYS A 405 -48.25 -34.43 23.12
C LYS A 405 -48.63 -32.96 22.85
N GLY A 406 -47.72 -32.00 23.03
CA GLY A 406 -47.93 -30.59 22.64
C GLY A 406 -49.14 -29.91 23.28
N ARG A 407 -49.49 -30.25 24.53
CA ARG A 407 -50.60 -29.61 25.26
C ARG A 407 -50.09 -28.42 26.07
N ARG A 408 -50.96 -27.47 26.43
CA ARG A 408 -50.63 -26.26 27.22
C ARG A 408 -49.80 -26.50 28.51
N ARG A 409 -49.76 -27.74 29.02
CA ARG A 409 -48.99 -28.15 30.21
C ARG A 409 -47.84 -29.14 29.93
N ASP A 410 -47.75 -29.68 28.70
CA ASP A 410 -46.71 -30.63 28.27
C ASP A 410 -45.97 -30.04 27.06
N PRO A 411 -44.91 -29.23 27.29
CA PRO A 411 -44.11 -28.67 26.20
C PRO A 411 -43.45 -29.78 25.38
N TYR A 412 -43.18 -29.52 24.10
CA TYR A 412 -42.40 -30.45 23.28
C TYR A 412 -40.99 -30.60 23.87
N GLU A 413 -40.59 -31.85 24.09
CA GLU A 413 -39.20 -32.24 24.29
C GLU A 413 -38.51 -32.37 22.94
N ILE A 414 -37.28 -31.88 22.86
CA ILE A 414 -36.47 -31.94 21.65
C ILE A 414 -35.22 -32.75 21.95
N THR A 415 -34.98 -33.75 21.11
CA THR A 415 -33.75 -34.54 21.13
C THR A 415 -33.08 -34.52 19.76
N ILE A 416 -31.77 -34.69 19.74
CA ILE A 416 -31.01 -34.81 18.49
C ILE A 416 -31.10 -36.26 18.00
N THR A 417 -31.41 -36.46 16.72
CA THR A 417 -31.47 -37.80 16.16
C THR A 417 -30.06 -38.31 15.86
N LYS A 418 -29.92 -39.63 15.64
CA LYS A 418 -28.66 -40.22 15.14
C LYS A 418 -28.24 -39.58 13.81
N ASP A 419 -29.20 -39.25 12.95
CA ASP A 419 -28.94 -38.56 11.68
C ASP A 419 -28.48 -37.12 11.90
N GLY A 420 -29.02 -36.44 12.92
CA GLY A 420 -28.52 -35.15 13.41
C GLY A 420 -27.04 -35.21 13.80
N VAL A 421 -26.67 -36.15 14.66
CA VAL A 421 -25.27 -36.35 15.09
C VAL A 421 -24.36 -36.66 13.90
N ASN A 422 -24.78 -37.58 13.02
CA ASN A 422 -24.02 -37.96 11.84
C ASN A 422 -23.87 -36.80 10.84
N HIS A 423 -24.90 -35.97 10.67
CA HIS A 423 -24.86 -34.78 9.83
C HIS A 423 -23.81 -33.78 10.33
N ILE A 424 -23.74 -33.54 11.64
CA ILE A 424 -22.75 -32.63 12.24
C ILE A 424 -21.33 -33.19 12.07
N LYS A 425 -21.12 -34.48 12.36
CA LYS A 425 -19.83 -35.16 12.13
C LYS A 425 -19.38 -35.07 10.68
N ARG A 426 -20.31 -35.27 9.74
CA ARG A 426 -20.06 -35.13 8.30
C ARG A 426 -19.65 -33.70 7.94
N LEU A 427 -20.34 -32.69 8.44
CA LEU A 427 -19.99 -31.28 8.20
C LEU A 427 -18.61 -30.91 8.78
N LYS A 428 -18.27 -31.43 9.96
CA LYS A 428 -16.95 -31.28 10.57
C LYS A 428 -15.86 -31.90 9.68
N MET A 429 -16.11 -33.08 9.12
CA MET A 429 -15.22 -33.78 8.18
C MET A 429 -15.11 -33.10 6.81
N GLU A 430 -16.23 -32.67 6.21
CA GLU A 430 -16.26 -31.96 4.92
C GLU A 430 -15.48 -30.65 5.00
N LYS A 431 -15.57 -29.93 6.12
CA LYS A 431 -14.79 -28.72 6.37
C LYS A 431 -13.29 -29.03 6.34
N ILE A 432 -12.85 -30.09 7.02
CA ILE A 432 -11.45 -30.55 7.02
C ILE A 432 -10.98 -30.96 5.62
N ASN A 433 -11.79 -31.75 4.90
CA ASN A 433 -11.46 -32.23 3.55
C ASN A 433 -11.42 -31.12 2.49
N HIS A 434 -12.32 -30.13 2.59
CA HIS A 434 -12.32 -28.96 1.72
C HIS A 434 -11.02 -28.15 1.86
N TYR A 435 -10.51 -27.98 3.09
CA TYR A 435 -9.22 -27.33 3.34
C TYR A 435 -8.04 -28.11 2.77
N ALA A 436 -8.06 -29.46 2.85
CA ALA A 436 -7.01 -30.31 2.30
C ALA A 436 -6.95 -30.28 0.76
N LEU A 437 -8.11 -30.32 0.08
CA LEU A 437 -8.21 -30.30 -1.38
C LEU A 437 -7.83 -28.94 -1.99
N LEU A 438 -8.17 -27.85 -1.31
CA LEU A 438 -7.75 -26.50 -1.69
C LEU A 438 -6.23 -26.36 -1.62
N ASN A 439 -5.58 -26.85 -0.56
CA ASN A 439 -4.12 -26.80 -0.45
C ASN A 439 -3.41 -27.54 -1.60
N ASN A 440 -3.92 -28.72 -1.99
CA ASN A 440 -3.33 -29.51 -3.08
C ASN A 440 -3.52 -28.88 -4.47
N SER A 441 -4.69 -28.30 -4.72
CA SER A 441 -5.01 -27.66 -6.02
C SER A 441 -4.20 -26.39 -6.24
N ILE A 442 -3.97 -25.63 -5.17
CA ILE A 442 -3.18 -24.40 -5.19
C ILE A 442 -1.70 -24.70 -5.45
N HIS A 443 -1.17 -25.77 -4.84
CA HIS A 443 0.20 -26.21 -5.08
C HIS A 443 0.46 -26.57 -6.55
N LYS A 444 -0.49 -27.27 -7.19
CA LYS A 444 -0.40 -27.66 -8.61
C LYS A 444 -0.50 -26.46 -9.57
N ILE A 445 -1.36 -25.48 -9.29
CA ILE A 445 -1.52 -24.27 -10.13
C ILE A 445 -0.28 -23.37 -10.05
N ILE A 446 0.35 -23.27 -8.88
CA ILE A 446 1.60 -22.53 -8.69
C ILE A 446 2.74 -23.20 -9.46
N GLN A 447 2.82 -24.54 -9.44
CA GLN A 447 3.86 -25.29 -10.15
C GLN A 447 3.71 -25.24 -11.68
N SER A 448 2.49 -25.23 -12.23
CA SER A 448 2.29 -25.17 -13.68
C SER A 448 2.57 -23.79 -14.24
N ARG A 449 2.06 -22.71 -13.61
CA ARG A 449 2.20 -21.34 -14.17
C ARG A 449 3.57 -20.70 -13.99
N TRP A 450 4.43 -21.25 -13.13
CA TRP A 450 5.81 -20.77 -12.97
C TRP A 450 6.81 -21.53 -13.85
N LYS A 451 6.47 -22.71 -14.37
CA LYS A 451 7.29 -23.43 -15.37
C LYS A 451 7.12 -22.86 -16.78
N ASP A 452 5.94 -22.34 -17.10
CA ASP A 452 5.65 -21.79 -18.44
C ASP A 452 6.13 -20.33 -18.62
N GLY A 453 6.81 -19.76 -17.62
CA GLY A 453 7.28 -18.37 -17.60
C GLY A 453 8.81 -18.20 -17.47
N SER A 454 9.57 -19.28 -17.65
CA SER A 454 11.05 -19.29 -17.62
C SER A 454 11.64 -19.50 -19.00
#